data_AF-A0A5B6W2F5-F1
#
_entry.id   AF-A0A5B6W2F5-F1
#
_cell.length_a   1.000
_cell.length_b   1.000
_cell.length_c   1.000
_cell.angle_alpha   90.00
_cell.angle_beta   90.00
_cell.angle_gamma   90.00
#
_symmetry.space_group_name_H-M   'P 1'
#
loop_
_entity.id
_entity.type
_entity.pdbx_description
1 polymer ?
#
loop_
_entity_poly.entity_id
_entity_poly.type
_entity_poly.pdbx_seq_one_letter_code
_entity_poly.pdbx_strand_id
1 'polypeptide(L)'
;MNPTTSGDRSEICFFDLETTIPRRRGQGFSILEFGAILVCPKRLVELKSFASLVRPDDLSSISLDSVRCNGITRDAVAEAPFFSDIAEEVYGFLHGRVWAGHNIVKFDCVRVREAFEKIGMPAPEPKGIIDSLALLTQKFGRRAGDMKMETLANYFGLGKQTHRQVDDEYKLFSPMIVVAIYVALR
;
A
#
# COMPACT_ATOMS: atom_id res chain seq x y z
N MET A 1 -25.72 -8.18 23.74
CA MET A 1 -24.48 -8.21 22.93
C MET A 1 -23.74 -6.92 23.23
N ASN A 2 -22.54 -7.01 23.83
CA ASN A 2 -21.78 -5.82 24.20
C ASN A 2 -21.30 -5.11 22.92
N PRO A 3 -21.49 -3.79 22.79
CA PRO A 3 -20.78 -3.05 21.75
C PRO A 3 -19.30 -3.14 22.11
N THR A 4 -18.51 -3.80 21.26
CA THR A 4 -17.05 -3.69 21.32
C THR A 4 -16.73 -2.20 21.27
N THR A 5 -16.36 -1.66 22.43
CA THR A 5 -15.80 -0.33 22.58
C THR A 5 -14.80 -0.13 21.46
N SER A 6 -15.07 0.86 20.61
CA SER A 6 -14.09 1.50 19.75
C SER A 6 -12.98 2.02 20.66
N GLY A 7 -12.07 1.13 21.07
CA GLY A 7 -10.81 1.52 21.65
C GLY A 7 -10.15 2.47 20.67
N ASP A 8 -9.53 3.52 21.17
CA ASP A 8 -8.81 4.49 20.36
C ASP A 8 -7.69 3.76 19.59
N ARG A 9 -8.05 3.23 18.41
CA ARG A 9 -7.17 2.57 17.44
C ARG A 9 -6.11 3.59 17.02
N SER A 10 -4.98 3.57 17.70
CA SER A 10 -3.86 4.51 17.55
C SER A 10 -2.72 3.91 16.73
N GLU A 11 -2.84 2.64 16.36
CA GLU A 11 -1.94 1.94 15.47
C GLU A 11 -1.85 2.63 14.10
N ILE A 12 -0.63 2.60 13.56
CA ILE A 12 -0.34 3.13 12.23
C ILE A 12 -0.37 1.96 11.26
N CYS A 13 -1.21 2.03 10.25
CA CYS A 13 -1.25 1.09 9.15
C CYS A 13 -0.43 1.66 7.99
N PHE A 14 0.73 1.04 7.75
CA PHE A 14 1.55 1.30 6.58
C PHE A 14 1.03 0.42 5.45
N PHE A 15 0.59 0.99 4.33
CA PHE A 15 0.12 0.19 3.21
C PHE A 15 0.52 0.78 1.87
N ASP A 16 0.51 -0.08 0.87
CA ASP A 16 0.91 0.19 -0.51
C ASP A 16 0.08 -0.69 -1.45
N LEU A 17 -0.21 -0.17 -2.65
CA LEU A 17 -0.97 -0.88 -3.67
C LEU A 17 -0.17 -1.01 -4.96
N GLU A 18 -0.21 -2.22 -5.53
CA GLU A 18 0.14 -2.38 -6.94
C GLU A 18 -1.12 -2.36 -7.78
N THR A 19 -1.07 -1.66 -8.91
CA THR A 19 -2.24 -1.48 -9.79
C THR A 19 -1.90 -1.71 -11.26
N THR A 20 -2.93 -1.90 -12.08
CA THR A 20 -2.78 -1.83 -13.53
C THR A 20 -2.38 -0.43 -13.96
N ILE A 21 -1.61 -0.30 -15.04
CA ILE A 21 -1.35 0.97 -15.70
C ILE A 21 -2.36 1.17 -16.83
N PRO A 22 -3.26 2.16 -16.75
CA PRO A 22 -4.28 2.41 -17.77
C PRO A 22 -3.64 2.68 -19.13
N ARG A 23 -4.17 2.04 -20.18
CA ARG A 23 -3.66 2.21 -21.56
C ARG A 23 -4.15 3.50 -22.20
N ARG A 24 -5.25 4.06 -21.69
CA ARG A 24 -5.89 5.27 -22.20
C ARG A 24 -6.13 6.25 -21.07
N ARG A 25 -6.02 7.54 -21.39
CA ARG A 25 -6.38 8.60 -20.46
C ARG A 25 -7.86 8.47 -20.09
N GLY A 26 -8.17 8.46 -18.79
CA GLY A 26 -9.53 8.29 -18.27
C GLY A 26 -9.95 6.83 -18.03
N GLN A 27 -9.14 5.84 -18.41
CA GLN A 27 -9.35 4.47 -17.96
C GLN A 27 -8.97 4.36 -16.47
N GLY A 28 -9.85 3.74 -15.68
CA GLY A 28 -9.63 3.52 -14.25
C GLY A 28 -8.53 2.48 -13.99
N PHE A 29 -8.15 2.38 -12.72
CA PHE A 29 -7.12 1.44 -12.26
C PHE A 29 -7.78 0.21 -11.63
N SER A 30 -7.08 -0.91 -11.63
CA SER A 30 -7.46 -2.10 -10.87
C SER A 30 -6.34 -2.44 -9.90
N ILE A 31 -6.68 -2.69 -8.64
CA ILE A 31 -5.73 -3.18 -7.65
C ILE A 31 -5.34 -4.61 -8.03
N LEU A 32 -4.05 -4.85 -8.11
CA LEU A 32 -3.43 -6.15 -8.40
C LEU A 32 -2.75 -6.74 -7.17
N GLU A 33 -2.38 -5.90 -6.20
CA GLU A 33 -1.86 -6.33 -4.91
C GLU A 33 -2.21 -5.30 -3.84
N PHE A 34 -2.51 -5.79 -2.64
CA PHE A 34 -2.65 -4.99 -1.43
C PHE A 34 -1.64 -5.49 -0.40
N GLY A 35 -0.77 -4.62 0.10
CA GLY A 35 0.16 -4.92 1.19
C GLY A 35 0.00 -3.95 2.36
N ALA A 36 -0.04 -4.46 3.59
CA ALA A 36 -0.18 -3.65 4.79
C ALA A 36 0.60 -4.20 5.99
N ILE A 37 1.16 -3.30 6.81
CA ILE A 37 1.79 -3.57 8.10
C ILE A 37 1.17 -2.66 9.15
N LEU A 38 0.61 -3.26 10.19
CA LEU A 38 0.10 -2.56 11.36
C LEU A 38 1.20 -2.44 12.41
N VAL A 39 1.47 -1.21 12.86
CA VAL A 39 2.60 -0.91 13.76
C VAL A 39 2.12 -0.21 15.04
N CYS A 40 2.71 -0.59 16.17
CA CYS A 40 2.50 0.11 17.44
C CYS A 40 3.20 1.49 17.42
N PRO A 41 2.49 2.62 17.61
CA PRO A 41 3.09 3.95 17.47
C PRO A 41 4.10 4.31 18.57
N LYS A 42 4.08 3.57 19.69
CA LYS A 42 4.98 3.77 20.84
C LYS A 42 6.25 2.93 20.75
N ARG A 43 6.09 1.66 20.38
CA ARG A 43 7.19 0.68 20.34
C ARG A 43 7.80 0.52 18.95
N LEU A 44 7.11 1.00 17.91
CA LEU A 44 7.50 0.87 16.49
C LEU A 44 7.78 -0.58 16.08
N VAL A 45 7.04 -1.51 16.69
CA VAL A 45 7.07 -2.93 16.35
C VAL A 45 5.86 -3.28 15.49
N GLU A 46 6.07 -4.17 14.54
CA GLU A 46 4.99 -4.82 13.80
C GLU A 46 4.05 -5.57 14.77
N LEU A 47 2.76 -5.39 14.58
CA LEU A 47 1.70 -6.06 15.31
C LEU A 47 1.01 -7.11 14.45
N LYS A 48 0.82 -6.79 13.17
CA LYS A 48 0.16 -7.65 12.17
C LYS A 48 0.59 -7.18 10.79
N SER A 49 0.70 -8.10 9.85
CA SER A 49 0.83 -7.79 8.44
C SER A 49 -0.13 -8.60 7.60
N PHE A 50 -0.43 -8.09 6.40
CA PHE A 50 -1.29 -8.74 5.43
C PHE A 50 -0.82 -8.36 4.02
N ALA A 51 -0.74 -9.34 3.14
CA ALA A 51 -0.46 -9.14 1.74
C ALA A 51 -1.32 -10.10 0.92
N SER A 52 -1.94 -9.59 -0.15
CA SER A 52 -2.71 -10.41 -1.07
C SER A 52 -2.58 -9.89 -2.48
N LEU A 53 -2.35 -10.80 -3.43
CA LEU A 53 -2.66 -10.54 -4.82
C LEU A 53 -4.17 -10.37 -4.99
N VAL A 54 -4.56 -9.61 -5.99
CA VAL A 54 -5.96 -9.30 -6.30
C VAL A 54 -6.19 -9.51 -7.78
N ARG A 55 -7.19 -10.34 -8.09
CA ARG A 55 -7.65 -10.57 -9.45
C ARG A 55 -8.48 -9.38 -9.92
N PRO A 56 -8.12 -8.71 -11.03
CA PRO A 56 -8.98 -7.69 -11.64
C PRO A 56 -10.15 -8.36 -12.39
N ASP A 57 -11.27 -7.66 -12.52
CA ASP A 57 -12.44 -8.15 -13.28
C ASP A 57 -12.08 -8.50 -14.74
N ASP A 58 -11.20 -7.71 -15.34
CA ASP A 58 -10.68 -7.93 -16.68
C ASP A 58 -9.18 -8.20 -16.64
N LEU A 59 -8.78 -9.45 -16.81
CA LEU A 59 -7.38 -9.86 -16.92
C LEU A 59 -6.66 -9.21 -18.12
N SER A 60 -7.39 -8.73 -19.13
CA SER A 60 -6.83 -8.00 -20.26
C SER A 60 -6.32 -6.60 -19.91
N SER A 61 -6.76 -6.06 -18.78
CA SER A 61 -6.28 -4.78 -18.23
C SER A 61 -4.81 -4.81 -17.81
N ILE A 62 -4.25 -5.99 -17.53
CA ILE A 62 -2.83 -6.17 -17.20
C ILE A 62 -2.00 -5.98 -18.48
N SER A 63 -1.42 -4.79 -18.60
CA SER A 63 -0.57 -4.39 -19.71
C SER A 63 0.89 -4.78 -19.48
N LEU A 64 1.70 -4.80 -20.56
CA LEU A 64 3.15 -4.97 -20.43
C LEU A 64 3.77 -3.88 -19.54
N ASP A 65 3.25 -2.65 -19.57
CA ASP A 65 3.74 -1.59 -18.70
C ASP A 65 3.40 -1.88 -17.22
N SER A 66 2.23 -2.44 -16.93
CA SER A 66 1.89 -2.90 -15.58
C SER A 66 2.92 -3.92 -15.09
N VAL A 67 3.15 -4.97 -15.89
CA VAL A 67 4.13 -6.04 -15.59
C VAL A 67 5.55 -5.47 -15.45
N ARG A 68 5.95 -4.50 -16.27
CA ARG A 68 7.27 -3.86 -16.16
C ARG A 68 7.41 -3.03 -14.89
N CYS A 69 6.33 -2.40 -14.43
CA CYS A 69 6.36 -1.58 -13.23
C CYS A 69 6.37 -2.42 -11.95
N ASN A 70 5.52 -3.45 -11.86
CA ASN A 70 5.29 -4.18 -10.62
C ASN A 70 5.59 -5.69 -10.68
N GLY A 71 5.91 -6.22 -11.86
CA GLY A 71 6.20 -7.63 -12.06
C GLY A 71 4.99 -8.56 -11.96
N ILE A 72 3.77 -8.05 -11.80
CA ILE A 72 2.56 -8.87 -11.62
C ILE A 72 2.04 -9.31 -12.99
N THR A 73 2.22 -10.59 -13.29
CA THR A 73 1.75 -11.19 -14.54
C THR A 73 0.27 -11.55 -14.47
N ARG A 74 -0.34 -11.74 -15.63
CA ARG A 74 -1.72 -12.24 -15.74
C ARG A 74 -1.89 -13.55 -14.99
N ASP A 75 -0.97 -14.49 -15.19
CA ASP A 75 -1.07 -15.82 -14.59
C ASP A 75 -0.93 -15.78 -13.07
N ALA A 76 -0.13 -14.84 -12.54
CA ALA A 76 0.03 -14.67 -11.09
C ALA A 76 -1.27 -14.26 -10.38
N VAL A 77 -2.17 -13.54 -11.07
CA VAL A 77 -3.45 -13.10 -10.49
C VAL A 77 -4.66 -13.83 -11.04
N ALA A 78 -4.47 -14.79 -11.96
CA ALA A 78 -5.57 -15.52 -12.57
C ALA A 78 -6.36 -16.30 -11.50
N GLU A 79 -5.68 -16.91 -10.54
CA GLU A 79 -6.29 -17.68 -9.45
C GLU A 79 -6.31 -16.91 -8.12
N ALA A 80 -5.98 -15.61 -8.14
CA ALA A 80 -6.03 -14.76 -6.95
C ALA A 80 -7.49 -14.42 -6.57
N PRO A 81 -7.76 -14.08 -5.29
CA PRO A 81 -9.07 -13.59 -4.88
C PRO A 81 -9.44 -12.27 -5.57
N PHE A 82 -10.74 -12.01 -5.73
CA PHE A 82 -11.21 -10.68 -6.10
C PHE A 82 -11.07 -9.72 -4.93
N PHE A 83 -11.14 -8.41 -5.21
CA PHE A 83 -11.09 -7.41 -4.14
C PHE A 83 -12.22 -7.60 -3.12
N SER A 84 -13.42 -8.00 -3.57
CA SER A 84 -14.55 -8.30 -2.69
C SER A 84 -14.25 -9.38 -1.65
N ASP A 85 -13.40 -10.35 -1.99
CA ASP A 85 -13.07 -11.49 -1.13
C ASP A 85 -12.10 -11.08 0.00
N ILE A 86 -11.32 -10.01 -0.20
CA ILE A 86 -10.37 -9.48 0.79
C ILE A 86 -10.82 -8.17 1.44
N ALA A 87 -11.95 -7.60 1.00
CA ALA A 87 -12.39 -6.27 1.40
C ALA A 87 -12.60 -6.13 2.92
N GLU A 88 -13.11 -7.16 3.58
CA GLU A 88 -13.30 -7.16 5.03
C GLU A 88 -11.96 -7.09 5.79
N GLU A 89 -10.96 -7.86 5.35
CA GLU A 89 -9.62 -7.85 5.94
C GLU A 89 -8.95 -6.48 5.73
N VAL A 90 -8.99 -5.95 4.50
CA VAL A 90 -8.51 -4.61 4.16
C VAL A 90 -9.19 -3.55 5.04
N TYR A 91 -10.51 -3.62 5.20
CA TYR A 91 -11.25 -2.70 6.07
C TYR A 91 -10.78 -2.79 7.53
N GLY A 92 -10.54 -4.00 8.04
CA GLY A 92 -10.04 -4.23 9.39
C GLY A 92 -8.66 -3.60 9.64
N PHE A 93 -7.78 -3.63 8.64
CA PHE A 93 -6.46 -3.00 8.68
C PHE A 93 -6.51 -1.47 8.59
N LEU A 94 -7.48 -0.91 7.86
CA LEU A 94 -7.49 0.51 7.54
C LEU A 94 -8.44 1.33 8.41
N HIS A 95 -9.66 0.86 8.66
CA HIS A 95 -10.70 1.70 9.24
C HIS A 95 -10.38 2.14 10.68
N GLY A 96 -10.50 3.44 10.91
CA GLY A 96 -10.31 4.08 12.22
C GLY A 96 -8.87 4.10 12.69
N ARG A 97 -7.88 4.03 11.78
CA ARG A 97 -6.44 4.00 12.07
C ARG A 97 -5.69 5.13 11.38
N VAL A 98 -4.45 5.39 11.78
CA VAL A 98 -3.59 6.32 11.03
C VAL A 98 -3.06 5.58 9.80
N TRP A 99 -3.16 6.18 8.63
CA TRP A 99 -2.65 5.62 7.38
C TRP A 99 -1.28 6.21 7.08
N ALA A 100 -0.35 5.37 6.65
CA ALA A 100 0.97 5.79 6.24
C ALA A 100 1.37 5.11 4.92
N GLY A 101 2.00 5.86 4.03
CA GLY A 101 2.43 5.35 2.73
C GLY A 101 3.28 6.37 1.99
N HIS A 102 3.57 6.12 0.72
CA HIS A 102 4.37 7.00 -0.11
C HIS A 102 3.53 7.53 -1.28
N ASN A 103 3.31 8.85 -1.36
CA ASN A 103 2.34 9.45 -2.27
C ASN A 103 0.89 8.95 -2.05
N ILE A 104 0.63 8.42 -0.86
CA ILE A 104 -0.59 7.75 -0.44
C ILE A 104 -1.82 8.64 -0.56
N VAL A 105 -1.69 9.96 -0.35
CA VAL A 105 -2.82 10.89 -0.43
C VAL A 105 -3.38 10.97 -1.84
N LYS A 106 -2.50 10.96 -2.85
CA LYS A 106 -2.88 11.12 -4.26
C LYS A 106 -3.16 9.81 -4.97
N PHE A 107 -2.66 8.70 -4.43
CA PHE A 107 -2.72 7.41 -5.09
C PHE A 107 -3.49 6.37 -4.27
N ASP A 108 -2.87 5.75 -3.27
CA ASP A 108 -3.43 4.57 -2.60
C ASP A 108 -4.77 4.87 -1.91
N CYS A 109 -4.88 6.02 -1.24
CA CYS A 109 -6.12 6.49 -0.62
C CYS A 109 -7.28 6.58 -1.61
N VAL A 110 -7.01 7.00 -2.84
CA VAL A 110 -8.02 7.15 -3.88
C VAL A 110 -8.44 5.77 -4.38
N ARG A 111 -7.48 4.88 -4.61
CA ARG A 111 -7.73 3.52 -5.14
C ARG A 111 -8.44 2.60 -4.17
N VAL A 112 -8.13 2.68 -2.87
CA VAL A 112 -8.91 1.97 -1.85
C VAL A 112 -10.37 2.43 -1.93
N ARG A 113 -10.64 3.74 -1.93
CA ARG A 113 -12.01 4.26 -1.98
C ARG A 113 -12.75 3.81 -3.25
N GLU A 114 -12.13 3.94 -4.41
CA GLU A 114 -12.69 3.47 -5.70
C GLU A 114 -13.00 1.97 -5.67
N ALA A 115 -12.12 1.15 -5.07
CA ALA A 115 -12.32 -0.30 -4.99
C ALA A 115 -13.47 -0.68 -4.06
N PHE A 116 -13.63 0.00 -2.91
CA PHE A 116 -14.77 -0.19 -2.01
C PHE A 116 -16.10 0.29 -2.63
N GLU A 117 -16.09 1.44 -3.29
CA GLU A 117 -17.26 1.97 -4.02
C GLU A 117 -17.73 0.98 -5.09
N LYS A 118 -16.79 0.42 -5.87
CA LYS A 118 -17.07 -0.55 -6.93
C LYS A 118 -17.79 -1.80 -6.45
N ILE A 119 -17.47 -2.29 -5.24
CA ILE A 119 -18.12 -3.47 -4.65
C ILE A 119 -19.34 -3.11 -3.79
N GLY A 120 -19.75 -1.84 -3.75
CA GLY A 120 -20.91 -1.37 -3.00
C GLY A 120 -20.72 -1.40 -1.48
N MET A 121 -19.48 -1.33 -1.00
CA MET A 121 -19.15 -1.29 0.44
C MET A 121 -18.70 0.11 0.87
N PRO A 122 -18.98 0.54 2.11
CA PRO A 122 -18.45 1.79 2.64
C PRO A 122 -16.92 1.71 2.74
N ALA A 123 -16.23 2.72 2.23
CA ALA A 123 -14.78 2.79 2.31
C ALA A 123 -14.28 2.95 3.77
N PRO A 124 -13.09 2.43 4.10
CA PRO A 124 -12.48 2.68 5.40
C PRO A 124 -12.06 4.15 5.51
N GLU A 125 -12.13 4.71 6.73
CA GLU A 125 -11.78 6.11 7.00
C GLU A 125 -10.54 6.20 7.90
N PRO A 126 -9.55 7.03 7.55
CA PRO A 126 -8.37 7.26 8.38
C PRO A 126 -8.67 8.20 9.55
N LYS A 127 -7.96 8.01 10.66
CA LYS A 127 -7.84 9.04 11.72
C LYS A 127 -6.84 10.14 11.38
N GLY A 128 -5.92 9.85 10.49
CA GLY A 128 -4.87 10.75 10.02
C GLY A 128 -4.09 10.09 8.90
N ILE A 129 -3.41 10.88 8.09
CA ILE A 129 -2.63 10.39 6.95
C ILE A 129 -1.21 10.92 7.04
N ILE A 130 -0.24 10.02 6.91
CA ILE A 130 1.20 10.29 6.89
C ILE A 130 1.69 9.97 5.48
N ASP A 131 1.88 11.01 4.68
CA ASP A 131 2.46 10.87 3.35
C ASP A 131 3.97 11.09 3.40
N SER A 132 4.72 10.00 3.30
CA SER A 132 6.18 10.06 3.36
C SER A 132 6.78 10.88 2.22
N LEU A 133 6.18 10.91 1.02
CA LEU A 133 6.67 11.74 -0.08
C LEU A 133 6.60 13.23 0.30
N ALA A 134 5.48 13.65 0.87
CA ALA A 134 5.30 15.04 1.33
C ALA A 134 6.30 15.38 2.46
N LEU A 135 6.43 14.50 3.45
CA LEU A 135 7.37 14.69 4.57
C LEU A 135 8.83 14.78 4.13
N LEU A 136 9.26 13.89 3.24
CA LEU A 136 10.63 13.85 2.73
C LEU A 136 10.92 15.06 1.84
N THR A 137 9.97 15.45 0.98
CA THR A 137 10.09 16.64 0.15
C THR A 137 10.30 17.89 1.01
N GLN A 138 9.53 18.02 2.09
CA GLN A 138 9.66 19.13 3.03
C GLN A 138 10.99 19.10 3.80
N LYS A 139 11.42 17.93 4.28
CA LYS A 139 12.59 17.82 5.18
C LYS A 139 13.94 17.81 4.44
N PHE A 140 14.00 17.20 3.26
CA PHE A 140 15.26 16.99 2.53
C PHE A 140 15.34 17.76 1.21
N GLY A 141 14.20 18.13 0.61
CA GLY A 141 14.19 18.79 -0.70
C GLY A 141 15.06 18.06 -1.71
N ARG A 142 15.93 18.75 -2.45
CA ARG A 142 16.79 18.13 -3.48
C ARG A 142 17.86 17.16 -2.94
N ARG A 143 18.05 17.05 -1.61
CA ARG A 143 19.10 16.20 -1.01
C ARG A 143 18.79 14.71 -1.07
N ALA A 144 17.52 14.32 -1.22
CA ALA A 144 17.09 12.92 -1.28
C ALA A 144 16.88 12.40 -2.72
N GLY A 145 17.43 13.11 -3.72
CA GLY A 145 17.36 12.69 -5.13
C GLY A 145 15.96 12.83 -5.74
N ASP A 146 15.54 11.85 -6.54
CA ASP A 146 14.26 11.86 -7.25
C ASP A 146 13.05 11.45 -6.39
N MET A 147 13.26 11.24 -5.08
CA MET A 147 12.26 10.82 -4.09
C MET A 147 11.61 9.48 -4.37
N LYS A 148 12.11 8.68 -5.33
CA LYS A 148 11.62 7.34 -5.55
C LYS A 148 12.02 6.43 -4.40
N MET A 149 11.20 5.42 -4.14
CA MET A 149 11.42 4.45 -3.06
C MET A 149 12.78 3.76 -3.16
N GLU A 150 13.27 3.43 -4.35
CA GLU A 150 14.61 2.86 -4.56
C GLU A 150 15.72 3.83 -4.12
N THR A 151 15.61 5.11 -4.50
CA THR A 151 16.58 6.15 -4.11
C THR A 151 16.58 6.36 -2.59
N LEU A 152 15.39 6.36 -1.98
CA LEU A 152 15.24 6.50 -0.53
C LEU A 152 15.79 5.29 0.22
N ALA A 153 15.54 4.07 -0.26
CA ALA A 153 16.10 2.86 0.32
C ALA A 153 17.64 2.90 0.32
N ASN A 154 18.25 3.31 -0.78
CA ASN A 154 19.69 3.51 -0.84
C ASN A 154 20.16 4.62 0.12
N TYR A 155 19.47 5.76 0.17
CA TYR A 155 19.81 6.89 1.04
C TYR A 155 19.80 6.51 2.53
N PHE A 156 18.84 5.70 2.97
CA PHE A 156 18.73 5.23 4.35
C PHE A 156 19.56 3.96 4.63
N GLY A 157 20.36 3.48 3.67
CA GLY A 157 21.22 2.30 3.86
C GLY A 157 20.47 0.97 3.90
N LEU A 158 19.28 0.90 3.29
CA LEU A 158 18.41 -0.29 3.27
C LEU A 158 18.81 -1.32 2.18
N GLY A 159 19.90 -1.08 1.44
CA GLY A 159 20.43 -1.99 0.40
C GLY A 159 19.81 -1.82 -1.00
N LYS A 160 20.28 -2.61 -1.98
CA LYS A 160 19.78 -2.63 -3.37
C LYS A 160 18.51 -3.48 -3.44
N GLN A 161 17.42 -2.88 -3.89
CA GLN A 161 16.08 -3.41 -3.67
C GLN A 161 15.42 -3.65 -5.02
N THR A 162 15.30 -4.92 -5.41
CA THR A 162 14.59 -5.33 -6.62
C THR A 162 13.10 -5.42 -6.33
N HIS A 163 12.24 -4.87 -7.19
CA HIS A 163 10.78 -4.82 -7.08
C HIS A 163 10.07 -6.18 -6.86
N ARG A 164 10.82 -7.28 -6.86
CA ARG A 164 10.38 -8.61 -6.46
C ARG A 164 11.63 -9.45 -6.19
N GLN A 165 11.86 -9.91 -4.96
CA GLN A 165 12.71 -11.09 -4.78
C GLN A 165 11.89 -12.32 -5.19
N VAL A 166 12.50 -13.20 -5.95
CA VAL A 166 11.82 -14.22 -6.78
C VAL A 166 11.38 -15.45 -5.98
N ASP A 167 11.71 -15.56 -4.70
CA ASP A 167 11.38 -16.73 -3.89
C ASP A 167 10.60 -16.30 -2.64
N ASP A 168 9.32 -16.71 -2.56
CA ASP A 168 8.38 -16.90 -1.43
C ASP A 168 8.46 -16.07 -0.11
N GLU A 169 9.26 -15.01 -0.01
CA GLU A 169 9.48 -14.27 1.24
C GLU A 169 8.97 -12.81 1.15
N TYR A 170 7.78 -12.62 1.71
CA TYR A 170 7.07 -11.42 2.16
C TYR A 170 7.19 -10.10 1.37
N LYS A 171 6.13 -9.84 0.60
CA LYS A 171 5.79 -8.64 -0.17
C LYS A 171 5.30 -7.48 0.70
N LEU A 172 6.08 -7.16 1.73
CA LEU A 172 5.84 -6.03 2.64
C LEU A 172 6.90 -4.95 2.44
N PHE A 173 7.64 -5.01 1.33
CA PHE A 173 8.83 -4.22 1.12
C PHE A 173 8.55 -2.70 1.05
N SER A 174 7.61 -2.27 0.21
CA SER A 174 7.24 -0.86 0.12
C SER A 174 6.71 -0.32 1.46
N PRO A 175 5.75 -0.98 2.14
CA PRO A 175 5.35 -0.59 3.49
C PRO A 175 6.53 -0.57 4.50
N MET A 176 7.44 -1.55 4.46
CA MET A 176 8.62 -1.60 5.34
C MET A 176 9.57 -0.42 5.13
N ILE A 177 9.81 0.01 3.88
CA ILE A 177 10.61 1.23 3.65
C ILE A 177 9.90 2.43 4.27
N VAL A 178 8.58 2.57 4.09
CA VAL A 178 7.84 3.69 4.69
C VAL A 178 7.91 3.64 6.22
N VAL A 179 7.86 2.45 6.82
CA VAL A 179 8.10 2.26 8.27
C VAL A 179 9.51 2.73 8.64
N ALA A 180 10.54 2.28 7.93
CA ALA A 180 11.94 2.64 8.20
C ALA A 180 12.16 4.15 8.09
N ILE A 181 11.61 4.78 7.05
CA ILE A 181 11.64 6.23 6.87
C ILE A 181 10.92 6.91 8.02
N TYR A 182 9.72 6.46 8.38
CA TYR A 182 8.97 7.04 9.50
C TYR A 182 9.76 6.98 10.81
N VAL A 183 10.40 5.85 11.10
CA VAL A 183 11.27 5.66 12.27
C VAL A 183 12.46 6.62 12.22
N ALA A 184 13.11 6.78 11.05
CA ALA A 184 14.28 7.66 10.89
C ALA A 184 13.96 9.16 10.95
N LEU A 185 12.70 9.56 10.74
CA LEU A 185 12.29 10.96 10.75
C LEU A 185 11.78 11.48 12.10
N ARG A 186 11.42 10.59 13.03
CA ARG A 186 11.14 10.95 14.43
C ARG A 186 12.41 11.31 15.19
#